data_AF-A0A4U6M959-F1
#
_entry.id   AF-A0A4U6M959-F1
#
_cell.length_a   1.000
_cell.length_b   1.000
_cell.length_c   1.000
_cell.angle_alpha   90.00
_cell.angle_beta   90.00
_cell.angle_gamma   90.00
#
_symmetry.space_group_name_H-M   'P 1'
#
loop_
_entity.id
_entity.type
_entity.pdbx_description
1 polymer ?
#
loop_
_entity_poly.entity_id
_entity_poly.type
_entity_poly.pdbx_seq_one_letter_code
_entity_poly.pdbx_strand_id
1 'polypeptide(L)'
;DAIMRSNSTTLVERRVRMALGTGDRRGLNTWLARLPMEAKEKDEWRYWQADLLLERGRDAEAKEILHQLMQQRGFYPMVAAQRLGEEYALKVDKAPDNVDSALTQGPEMARVRELMYWNLDNTARSEWANLVTSRTKSEQAQLARYAFNNHWWDLSVQATIA
;
A
#
# COMPACT_ATOMS: atom_id res chain seq x y z
N ASP A 1 -22.45 -23.33 15.72
CA ASP A 1 -22.39 -22.43 14.55
C ASP A 1 -21.23 -22.84 13.65
N ALA A 2 -21.48 -23.27 12.40
CA ALA A 2 -20.47 -23.94 11.55
C ALA A 2 -19.27 -23.04 11.21
N ILE A 3 -19.49 -21.72 11.15
CA ILE A 3 -18.46 -20.72 10.87
C ILE A 3 -17.43 -20.64 11.99
N MET A 4 -17.84 -20.88 13.25
CA MET A 4 -16.93 -20.91 14.39
C MET A 4 -15.90 -22.05 14.32
N ARG A 5 -16.11 -23.06 13.47
CA ARG A 5 -15.20 -24.19 13.26
C ARG A 5 -14.48 -24.12 11.91
N SER A 6 -14.66 -23.04 11.16
CA SER A 6 -14.05 -22.88 9.84
C SER A 6 -12.63 -22.34 9.97
N ASN A 7 -11.70 -22.89 9.18
CA ASN A 7 -10.34 -22.38 9.02
C ASN A 7 -10.22 -21.37 7.86
N SER A 8 -11.34 -20.95 7.26
CA SER A 8 -11.35 -19.98 6.16
C SER A 8 -11.18 -18.56 6.70
N THR A 9 -10.00 -17.97 6.48
CA THR A 9 -9.71 -16.58 6.86
C THR A 9 -10.73 -15.60 6.29
N THR A 10 -11.05 -15.71 4.99
CA THR A 10 -11.99 -14.80 4.32
C THR A 10 -13.40 -14.86 4.90
N LEU A 11 -13.85 -16.04 5.35
CA LEU A 11 -15.13 -16.21 6.01
C LEU A 11 -15.16 -15.56 7.40
N VAL A 12 -14.09 -15.73 8.19
CA VAL A 12 -13.95 -15.07 9.50
C VAL A 12 -13.90 -13.56 9.34
N GLU A 13 -13.10 -13.05 8.40
CA GLU A 13 -13.07 -11.61 8.10
C GLU A 13 -14.44 -11.07 7.68
N ARG A 14 -15.23 -11.81 6.89
CA ARG A 14 -16.59 -11.39 6.53
C ARG A 14 -17.49 -11.28 7.77
N ARG A 15 -17.32 -12.15 8.77
CA ARG A 15 -18.03 -12.03 10.06
C ARG A 15 -17.55 -10.85 10.88
N VAL A 16 -16.25 -10.54 10.89
CA VAL A 16 -15.74 -9.30 11.48
C VAL A 16 -16.38 -8.08 10.82
N ARG A 17 -16.40 -8.01 9.48
CA ARG A 17 -17.04 -6.91 8.72
C ARG A 17 -18.54 -6.79 9.00
N MET A 18 -19.24 -7.91 9.19
CA MET A 18 -20.65 -7.89 9.58
C MET A 18 -20.86 -7.29 10.97
N ALA A 19 -20.04 -7.69 11.96
CA ALA A 19 -20.11 -7.12 13.30
C ALA A 19 -19.81 -5.62 13.32
N LEU A 20 -18.85 -5.17 12.51
CA LEU A 20 -18.58 -3.75 12.30
C LEU A 20 -19.79 -3.01 11.71
N GLY A 21 -20.38 -3.57 10.64
CA GLY A 21 -21.52 -2.95 9.95
C GLY A 21 -22.78 -2.83 10.79
N THR A 22 -22.94 -3.68 11.82
CA THR A 22 -24.09 -3.64 12.75
C THR A 22 -23.77 -2.98 14.09
N GLY A 23 -22.54 -2.49 14.30
CA GLY A 23 -22.10 -1.96 15.59
C GLY A 23 -22.02 -3.00 16.72
N ASP A 24 -21.94 -4.30 16.39
CA ASP A 24 -21.87 -5.37 17.39
C ASP A 24 -20.45 -5.47 17.99
N ARG A 25 -20.21 -4.72 19.07
CA ARG A 25 -18.92 -4.68 19.77
C ARG A 25 -18.49 -6.04 20.34
N ARG A 26 -19.46 -6.84 20.84
CA ARG A 26 -19.17 -8.17 21.38
C ARG A 26 -18.77 -9.11 20.26
N GLY A 27 -19.54 -9.13 19.17
CA GLY A 27 -19.23 -9.90 17.97
C GLY A 27 -17.90 -9.51 17.35
N LEU A 28 -17.60 -8.21 17.26
CA LEU A 28 -16.32 -7.72 16.75
C LEU A 28 -15.14 -8.35 17.52
N ASN A 29 -15.17 -8.27 18.85
CA ASN A 29 -14.14 -8.88 19.68
C ASN A 29 -14.06 -10.41 19.49
N THR A 30 -15.21 -11.10 19.43
CA THR A 30 -15.24 -12.56 19.24
C THR A 30 -14.64 -12.98 17.90
N TRP A 31 -15.00 -12.32 16.81
CA TRP A 31 -14.56 -12.71 15.48
C TRP A 31 -13.13 -12.26 15.19
N LEU A 32 -12.71 -11.09 15.68
CA LEU A 32 -11.33 -10.60 15.54
C LEU A 32 -10.34 -11.52 16.27
N ALA A 33 -10.70 -12.01 17.46
CA ALA A 33 -9.88 -12.97 18.20
C ALA A 33 -9.65 -14.30 17.44
N ARG A 34 -10.58 -14.68 16.56
CA ARG A 34 -10.52 -15.92 15.76
C ARG A 34 -9.78 -15.80 14.43
N LEU A 35 -9.39 -14.58 14.04
CA LEU A 35 -8.53 -14.43 12.87
C LEU A 35 -7.20 -15.18 13.12
N PRO A 36 -6.65 -15.88 12.11
CA PRO A 36 -5.32 -16.43 12.20
C PRO A 36 -4.28 -15.30 12.36
N MET A 37 -3.10 -15.64 12.87
CA MET A 37 -2.10 -14.63 13.23
C MET A 37 -1.72 -13.77 12.02
N GLU A 38 -1.53 -14.39 10.86
CA GLU A 38 -1.16 -13.74 9.61
C GLU A 38 -2.23 -12.73 9.15
N ALA A 39 -3.50 -13.01 9.42
CA ALA A 39 -4.56 -12.07 9.13
C ALA A 39 -4.53 -10.90 10.11
N LYS A 40 -4.30 -11.14 11.40
CA LYS A 40 -4.26 -10.08 12.43
C LYS A 40 -3.20 -9.01 12.15
N GLU A 41 -2.14 -9.34 11.41
CA GLU A 41 -1.10 -8.39 11.00
C GLU A 41 -1.57 -7.36 9.96
N LYS A 42 -2.71 -7.57 9.28
CA LYS A 42 -3.26 -6.60 8.33
C LYS A 42 -3.68 -5.31 9.04
N ASP A 43 -3.43 -4.18 8.39
CA ASP A 43 -3.70 -2.85 8.95
C ASP A 43 -5.12 -2.69 9.47
N GLU A 44 -6.13 -3.19 8.74
CA GLU A 44 -7.53 -3.10 9.17
C GLU A 44 -7.75 -3.75 10.54
N TRP A 45 -7.17 -4.92 10.77
CA TRP A 45 -7.43 -5.70 11.97
C TRP A 45 -6.60 -5.22 13.15
N ARG A 46 -5.39 -4.69 12.90
CA ARG A 46 -4.62 -3.96 13.91
C ARG A 46 -5.35 -2.71 14.38
N TYR A 47 -5.92 -1.94 13.45
CA TYR A 47 -6.71 -0.75 13.80
C TYR A 47 -7.95 -1.11 14.64
N TRP A 48 -8.75 -2.09 14.21
CA TRP A 48 -9.94 -2.49 14.95
C TRP A 48 -9.63 -3.16 16.30
N GLN A 49 -8.45 -3.79 16.42
CA GLN A 49 -7.93 -4.24 17.71
C GLN A 49 -7.61 -3.06 18.62
N ALA A 50 -6.93 -2.03 18.12
CA ALA A 50 -6.67 -0.80 18.88
C ALA A 50 -7.98 -0.10 19.32
N ASP A 51 -8.98 -0.05 18.44
CA ASP A 51 -10.31 0.51 18.76
C ASP A 51 -11.00 -0.23 19.91
N LEU A 52 -10.94 -1.57 19.93
CA LEU A 52 -11.43 -2.39 21.06
C LEU A 52 -10.62 -2.17 22.36
N LEU A 53 -9.31 -1.91 22.25
CA LEU A 53 -8.46 -1.65 23.41
C LEU A 53 -8.76 -0.29 24.05
N LEU A 54 -9.00 0.74 23.23
CA LEU A 54 -9.44 2.07 23.69
C LEU A 54 -10.74 1.99 24.49
N GLU A 55 -11.75 1.25 23.98
CA GLU A 55 -13.01 1.09 24.71
C GLU A 55 -12.87 0.37 26.06
N ARG A 56 -11.81 -0.42 26.24
CA ARG A 56 -11.51 -1.12 27.49
C ARG A 56 -10.59 -0.31 28.41
N GLY A 57 -10.25 0.93 28.06
CA GLY A 57 -9.32 1.76 28.81
C GLY A 57 -7.86 1.29 28.76
N ARG A 58 -7.49 0.43 27.79
CA ARG A 58 -6.10 -0.02 27.56
C ARG A 58 -5.38 0.93 26.61
N ASP A 59 -5.35 2.20 26.99
CA ASP A 59 -4.93 3.28 26.10
C ASP A 59 -3.48 3.16 25.64
N ALA A 60 -2.56 2.78 26.54
CA ALA A 60 -1.15 2.64 26.20
C ALA A 60 -0.92 1.63 25.07
N GLU A 61 -1.56 0.47 25.16
CA GLU A 61 -1.44 -0.57 24.12
C GLU A 61 -2.13 -0.19 22.82
N ALA A 62 -3.29 0.46 22.91
CA ALA A 62 -3.98 0.93 21.70
C ALA A 62 -3.15 1.98 20.97
N LYS A 63 -2.60 2.96 21.69
CA LYS A 63 -1.79 4.03 21.12
C LYS A 63 -0.52 3.48 20.48
N GLU A 64 0.15 2.51 21.10
CA GLU A 64 1.31 1.84 20.50
C GLU A 64 0.97 1.24 19.12
N ILE A 65 -0.14 0.50 19.02
CA ILE A 65 -0.58 -0.07 17.74
C ILE A 65 -0.87 1.04 16.71
N LEU A 66 -1.57 2.10 17.11
CA LEU A 66 -1.92 3.21 16.22
C LEU A 66 -0.67 3.97 15.74
N HIS A 67 0.30 4.25 16.61
CA HIS A 67 1.58 4.87 16.23
C HIS A 67 2.39 3.99 15.27
N GLN A 68 2.41 2.67 15.49
CA GLN A 68 3.05 1.75 14.56
C GLN A 68 2.36 1.74 13.19
N LEU A 69 1.03 1.87 13.13
CA LEU A 69 0.31 2.01 11.87
C LEU A 69 0.66 3.32 11.16
N MET A 70 0.79 4.43 11.89
CA MET A 70 1.13 5.75 11.32
C MET A 70 2.48 5.77 10.59
N GLN A 71 3.39 4.83 10.86
CA GLN A 71 4.67 4.73 10.15
C GLN A 71 4.53 4.15 8.73
N GLN A 72 3.35 3.63 8.38
CA GLN A 72 3.08 2.99 7.10
C GLN A 72 2.28 3.90 6.17
N ARG A 73 2.24 3.56 4.89
CA ARG A 73 1.40 4.25 3.89
C ARG A 73 0.13 3.45 3.65
N GLY A 74 -1.02 4.08 3.86
CA GLY A 74 -2.30 3.46 3.52
C GLY A 74 -3.49 4.17 4.14
N PHE A 75 -4.67 3.59 3.95
CA PHE A 75 -5.92 4.10 4.52
C PHE A 75 -5.91 4.06 6.05
N TYR A 76 -5.68 2.89 6.65
CA TYR A 76 -5.70 2.73 8.11
C TYR A 76 -4.56 3.48 8.85
N PRO A 77 -3.34 3.61 8.31
CA PRO A 77 -2.34 4.55 8.83
C PRO A 77 -2.83 6.00 8.97
N MET A 78 -3.55 6.52 7.98
CA MET A 78 -4.12 7.87 8.04
C MET A 78 -5.28 7.95 9.05
N VAL A 79 -6.13 6.92 9.11
CA VAL A 79 -7.21 6.83 10.10
C VAL A 79 -6.64 6.75 11.53
N ALA A 80 -5.52 6.06 11.73
CA ALA A 80 -4.84 5.96 13.02
C ALA A 80 -4.35 7.33 13.52
N ALA A 81 -3.71 8.12 12.64
CA ALA A 81 -3.30 9.50 12.94
C ALA A 81 -4.50 10.37 13.33
N GLN A 82 -5.57 10.31 12.52
CA GLN A 82 -6.81 11.04 12.81
C GLN A 82 -7.44 10.62 14.15
N ARG A 83 -7.41 9.32 14.48
CA ARG A 83 -7.95 8.80 15.74
C ARG A 83 -7.17 9.28 16.96
N LEU A 84 -5.86 9.49 16.82
CA LEU A 84 -5.00 10.05 17.87
C LEU A 84 -5.07 11.58 17.94
N GLY A 85 -5.63 12.24 16.93
CA GLY A 85 -5.59 13.71 16.82
C GLY A 85 -4.21 14.24 16.44
N GLU A 86 -3.40 13.40 15.78
CA GLU A 86 -2.03 13.72 15.35
C GLU A 86 -1.98 13.94 13.83
N GLU A 87 -1.03 14.76 13.38
CA GLU A 87 -0.81 14.97 11.96
C GLU A 87 -0.16 13.72 11.32
N TYR A 88 -0.71 13.26 10.21
CA TYR A 88 -0.13 12.16 9.46
C TYR A 88 1.04 12.66 8.60
N ALA A 89 2.26 12.21 8.91
CA ALA A 89 3.45 12.57 8.15
C ALA A 89 3.55 11.76 6.84
N LEU A 90 3.37 12.43 5.70
CA LEU A 90 3.57 11.81 4.39
C LEU A 90 5.06 11.55 4.15
N LYS A 91 5.46 10.27 4.19
CA LYS A 91 6.80 9.85 3.75
C LYS A 91 6.85 9.86 2.22
N VAL A 92 7.59 10.82 1.67
CA VAL A 92 7.87 10.95 0.23
C VAL A 92 9.35 10.72 0.00
N ASP A 93 9.70 9.49 -0.37
CA ASP A 93 11.07 9.17 -0.76
C ASP A 93 11.36 9.81 -2.14
N LYS A 94 12.36 10.70 -2.19
CA LYS A 94 12.73 11.39 -3.43
C LYS A 94 13.58 10.48 -4.30
N ALA A 95 13.27 10.41 -5.59
CA ALA A 95 14.16 9.82 -6.56
C ALA A 95 15.47 10.62 -6.65
N PRO A 96 16.60 9.99 -7.05
CA PRO A 96 17.85 10.72 -7.30
C PRO A 96 17.63 11.86 -8.30
N ASP A 97 18.26 13.02 -8.04
CA ASP A 97 18.11 14.20 -8.90
C ASP A 97 18.69 13.97 -10.31
N ASN A 98 19.74 13.15 -10.39
CA ASN A 98 20.37 12.76 -11.64
C ASN A 98 19.91 11.37 -12.07
N VAL A 99 19.36 11.28 -13.28
CA VAL A 99 19.07 10.02 -13.96
C VAL A 99 20.33 9.61 -14.70
N ASP A 100 20.83 8.40 -14.46
CA ASP A 100 21.98 7.86 -15.18
C ASP A 100 21.69 7.83 -16.69
N SER A 101 22.59 8.44 -17.47
CA SER A 101 22.54 8.42 -18.93
C SER A 101 22.52 7.01 -19.51
N ALA A 102 23.17 6.03 -18.87
CA ALA A 102 23.20 4.65 -19.35
C ALA A 102 21.79 4.03 -19.40
N LEU A 103 20.90 4.42 -18.48
CA LEU A 103 19.50 3.96 -18.44
C LEU A 103 18.64 4.59 -19.54
N THR A 104 19.04 5.74 -20.06
CA THR A 104 18.23 6.56 -20.98
C THR A 104 18.77 6.62 -22.41
N GLN A 105 19.98 6.12 -22.64
CA GLN A 105 20.63 6.10 -23.95
C GLN A 105 20.64 4.71 -24.61
N GLY A 106 20.16 3.68 -23.92
CA GLY A 106 20.05 2.33 -24.48
C GLY A 106 18.98 2.18 -25.58
N PRO A 107 19.06 1.12 -26.40
CA PRO A 107 18.11 0.89 -27.48
C PRO A 107 16.67 0.68 -27.00
N GLU A 108 16.47 0.15 -25.80
CA GLU A 108 15.16 -0.01 -25.17
C GLU A 108 14.47 1.34 -24.95
N MET A 109 15.19 2.32 -24.38
CA MET A 109 14.67 3.67 -24.20
C MET A 109 14.42 4.38 -25.53
N ALA A 110 15.28 4.17 -26.53
CA ALA A 110 15.07 4.72 -27.86
C ALA A 110 13.74 4.23 -28.47
N ARG A 111 13.42 2.94 -28.34
CA ARG A 111 12.11 2.41 -28.78
C ARG A 111 10.95 3.04 -28.02
N VAL A 112 11.05 3.17 -26.70
CA VAL A 112 10.01 3.82 -25.88
C VAL A 112 9.79 5.27 -26.34
N ARG A 113 10.85 6.05 -26.59
CA ARG A 113 10.75 7.43 -27.08
C ARG A 113 9.95 7.53 -28.37
N GLU A 114 10.25 6.69 -29.36
CA GLU A 114 9.53 6.68 -30.64
C GLU A 114 8.06 6.27 -30.45
N LEU A 115 7.80 5.24 -29.66
CA LEU A 115 6.42 4.79 -29.40
C LEU A 115 5.59 5.87 -28.70
N MET A 116 6.17 6.59 -27.74
CA MET A 116 5.51 7.73 -27.09
C MET A 116 5.29 8.89 -28.06
N TYR A 117 6.24 9.17 -28.96
CA TYR A 117 6.08 10.20 -29.99
C TYR A 117 4.89 9.93 -30.93
N TRP A 118 4.66 8.66 -31.28
CA TRP A 118 3.54 8.24 -32.11
C TRP A 118 2.22 8.00 -31.37
N ASN A 119 2.14 8.31 -30.06
CA ASN A 119 0.98 8.01 -29.20
C ASN A 119 0.58 6.52 -29.23
N LEU A 120 1.57 5.62 -29.26
CA LEU A 120 1.38 4.18 -29.19
C LEU A 120 1.54 3.70 -27.73
N ASP A 121 0.78 4.29 -26.82
CA ASP A 121 0.96 4.14 -25.37
C ASP A 121 0.96 2.68 -24.90
N ASN A 122 0.04 1.85 -25.42
CA ASN A 122 -0.03 0.43 -25.06
C ASN A 122 1.25 -0.33 -25.40
N THR A 123 1.83 -0.07 -26.58
CA THR A 123 3.08 -0.70 -27.02
C THR A 123 4.26 -0.15 -26.23
N ALA A 124 4.30 1.17 -26.00
CA ALA A 124 5.31 1.82 -25.16
C ALA A 124 5.30 1.24 -23.74
N ARG A 125 4.11 0.99 -23.18
CA ARG A 125 3.90 0.41 -21.85
C ARG A 125 4.51 -0.98 -21.70
N SER A 126 4.43 -1.80 -22.74
CA SER A 126 5.05 -3.13 -22.78
C SER A 126 6.58 -3.06 -22.83
N GLU A 127 7.14 -2.22 -23.70
CA GLU A 127 8.60 -1.99 -23.77
C GLU A 127 9.13 -1.42 -22.45
N TRP A 128 8.41 -0.46 -21.87
CA TRP A 128 8.73 0.14 -20.59
C TRP A 128 8.69 -0.88 -19.44
N ALA A 129 7.69 -1.76 -19.40
CA ALA A 129 7.60 -2.81 -18.39
C ALA A 129 8.85 -3.70 -18.39
N ASN A 130 9.30 -4.13 -19.57
CA ASN A 130 10.48 -4.97 -19.72
C ASN A 130 11.76 -4.23 -19.29
N LEU A 131 11.88 -2.95 -19.67
CA LEU A 131 13.00 -2.10 -19.26
C LEU A 131 13.07 -1.92 -17.74
N VAL A 132 11.93 -1.71 -17.06
CA VAL A 132 11.90 -1.40 -15.62
C VAL A 132 12.07 -2.65 -14.75
N THR A 133 11.43 -3.76 -15.13
CA THR A 133 11.43 -5.01 -14.32
C THR A 133 12.80 -5.68 -14.22
N SER A 134 13.70 -5.40 -15.17
CA SER A 134 15.07 -5.92 -15.18
C SER A 134 16.07 -5.07 -14.38
N ARG A 135 15.61 -4.01 -13.70
CA ARG A 135 16.48 -3.00 -13.04
C ARG A 135 16.35 -3.04 -11.53
N THR A 136 17.36 -2.51 -10.85
CA THR A 136 17.36 -2.34 -9.38
C THR A 136 16.36 -1.28 -8.94
N LYS A 137 15.92 -1.29 -7.68
CA LYS A 137 14.98 -0.29 -7.13
C LYS A 137 15.47 1.16 -7.31
N SER A 138 16.78 1.40 -7.24
CA SER A 138 17.38 2.71 -7.49
C SER A 138 17.20 3.14 -8.95
N GLU A 139 17.50 2.26 -9.89
CA GLU A 139 17.35 2.52 -11.32
C GLU A 139 15.86 2.66 -11.71
N GLN A 140 14.96 1.87 -11.11
CA GLN A 140 13.51 2.00 -11.28
C GLN A 140 13.03 3.40 -10.87
N ALA A 141 13.51 3.92 -9.73
CA ALA A 141 13.18 5.28 -9.29
C ALA A 141 13.72 6.36 -10.25
N GLN A 142 14.92 6.16 -10.80
CA GLN A 142 15.50 7.05 -11.81
C GLN A 142 14.68 7.02 -13.12
N LEU A 143 14.26 5.84 -13.58
CA LEU A 143 13.39 5.69 -14.75
C LEU A 143 12.01 6.34 -14.51
N ALA A 144 11.43 6.17 -13.32
CA ALA A 144 10.19 6.84 -12.92
C ALA A 144 10.32 8.36 -12.97
N ARG A 145 11.46 8.90 -12.50
CA ARG A 145 11.79 10.33 -12.56
C ARG A 145 12.02 10.82 -13.99
N TYR A 146 12.68 10.02 -14.81
CA TYR A 146 12.87 10.32 -16.23
C TYR A 146 11.55 10.44 -16.97
N ALA A 147 10.65 9.46 -16.81
CA ALA A 147 9.32 9.49 -17.40
C ALA A 147 8.49 10.70 -16.92
N PHE A 148 8.57 11.02 -15.62
CA PHE A 148 7.94 12.22 -15.05
C PHE A 148 8.44 13.51 -15.73
N ASN A 149 9.76 13.66 -15.89
CA ASN A 149 10.37 14.84 -16.52
C ASN A 149 9.95 14.99 -17.99
N ASN A 150 9.67 13.89 -18.70
CA ASN A 150 9.21 13.88 -20.09
C ASN A 150 7.67 13.90 -20.25
N HIS A 151 6.93 14.04 -19.14
CA HIS A 151 5.46 14.09 -19.11
C HIS A 151 4.78 12.78 -19.54
N TRP A 152 5.47 11.65 -19.39
CA TRP A 152 4.94 10.32 -19.57
C TRP A 152 4.36 9.81 -18.25
N TRP A 153 3.23 10.39 -17.84
CA TRP A 153 2.67 10.22 -16.50
C TRP A 153 2.35 8.77 -16.15
N ASP A 154 1.83 8.02 -17.13
CA ASP A 154 1.49 6.62 -16.98
C ASP A 154 2.72 5.72 -16.79
N LEU A 155 3.80 5.98 -17.54
CA LEU A 155 5.08 5.29 -17.43
C LEU A 155 5.79 5.62 -16.11
N SER A 156 5.69 6.87 -15.63
CA SER A 156 6.20 7.28 -14.33
C SER A 156 5.54 6.49 -13.20
N VAL A 157 4.20 6.42 -13.20
CA VAL A 157 3.44 5.64 -12.22
C VAL A 157 3.78 4.15 -12.33
N GLN A 158 3.83 3.59 -13.55
CA GLN A 158 4.16 2.18 -13.74
C GLN A 158 5.54 1.82 -13.17
N ALA A 159 6.53 2.69 -13.33
CA ALA A 159 7.88 2.47 -12.80
C ALA A 159 7.93 2.49 -11.26
N THR A 160 7.00 3.18 -10.59
CA THR A 160 6.87 3.14 -9.12
C THR A 160 6.13 1.90 -8.60
N ILE A 161 5.42 1.17 -9.48
CA ILE A 161 4.64 -0.03 -9.13
C ILE A 161 5.44 -1.32 -9.33
N ALA A 162 6.29 -1.38 -10.36
CA ALA A 162 7.13 -2.53 -10.69
C ALA A 162 8.16 -2.87 -9.59
#